data_AF-K4R8Z3-F1
#
_entry.id   AF-K4R8Z3-F1
#
_cell.length_a   1.000
_cell.length_b   1.000
_cell.length_c   1.000
_cell.angle_alpha   90.00
_cell.angle_beta   90.00
_cell.angle_gamma   90.00
#
_symmetry.space_group_name_H-M   'P 1'
#
loop_
_entity.id
_entity.type
_entity.pdbx_description
1 polymer ?
#
loop_
_entity_poly.entity_id
_entity_poly.type
_entity_poly.pdbx_seq_one_letter_code
_entity_poly.pdbx_strand_id
1 'polypeptide(L)'
;MTTLVQPMPVAVSARPRDSWAAVFALARFESRRLLLSIPVLAAFAVYIAWIVWNARDSFGGFPALQDADRATQSTPLLVGLAVLLSVNLAVLRSRRRDTERHFGVLVVSTWRRSLAHVLSVVPAALLTAVCVAAQFGWEALRPGAVGHGSPGELLVGPLTVLLFGALGVLLARLLKSAFVGPLLVVFFLFFLVLGVAPGDPESGTRWLTPVVGESSYDTLPSDLLGRPAAWHALYLLGLGLTAGVLAVLAGGGLRIRTLYAALGGAMALTLTGAVAQSGGEPASLTAAREKATVDPEQDCVQRGRSTYCAFPEWEPRVGTWAQVVDEVSELAGGSAHDQPLLVRQRIEARYGLSSDGFVEPSGTAHEVTVGTKWGGPRVPEFSSAVAAVLVTGTERAAGELCDGRVVTVMWLSLGWQDEPMDELRKVRLDDSITGSAIVLSPTEPLSMSAGQTDVVRELLTRPKDEVAAQVKQHWTELTAPGVTTAKAAELLGVKDITEKDGCEE
;
A
#
# COMPACT_ATOMS: atom_id res chain seq x y z
N MET A 1 46.30 22.33 78.05
CA MET A 1 46.05 21.78 76.70
C MET A 1 44.61 22.06 76.34
N THR A 2 44.38 23.01 75.44
CA THR A 2 43.04 23.46 75.04
C THR A 2 42.82 22.94 73.62
N THR A 3 41.94 21.95 73.47
CA THR A 3 41.57 21.39 72.17
C THR A 3 40.66 22.39 71.44
N LEU A 4 41.21 23.03 70.41
CA LEU A 4 40.45 23.82 69.45
C LEU A 4 39.60 22.87 68.59
N VAL A 5 38.30 22.83 68.83
CA VAL A 5 37.33 22.19 67.95
C VAL A 5 37.19 23.07 66.71
N GLN A 6 37.70 22.62 65.56
CA GLN A 6 37.42 23.24 64.28
C GLN A 6 35.91 23.10 63.97
N PRO A 7 35.20 24.19 63.64
CA PRO A 7 33.83 24.06 63.16
C PRO A 7 33.82 23.31 61.83
N MET A 8 32.96 22.29 61.71
CA MET A 8 32.76 21.58 60.45
C MET A 8 32.36 22.58 59.35
N PRO A 9 32.86 22.43 58.11
CA PRO A 9 32.42 23.25 57.00
C PRO A 9 30.91 23.13 56.86
N VAL A 10 30.21 24.26 56.86
CA VAL A 10 28.78 24.31 56.55
C VAL A 10 28.59 23.72 55.16
N ALA A 11 27.85 22.61 55.08
CA ALA A 11 27.49 22.00 53.82
C ALA A 11 26.77 23.05 52.96
N VAL A 12 27.44 23.49 51.89
CA VAL A 12 26.82 24.34 50.88
C VAL A 12 25.68 23.55 50.29
N SER A 13 24.45 23.89 50.67
CA SER A 13 23.25 23.37 50.03
C SER A 13 23.26 23.90 48.60
N ALA A 14 23.81 23.10 47.68
CA ALA A 14 23.66 23.35 46.26
C ALA A 14 22.17 23.46 45.97
N ARG A 15 21.70 24.68 45.68
CA ARG A 15 20.35 24.91 45.15
C ARG A 15 20.11 23.89 44.04
N PRO A 16 18.95 23.22 43.97
CA PRO A 16 18.63 22.26 42.92
C PRO A 16 18.53 22.99 41.58
N ARG A 17 19.66 23.30 40.96
CA ARG A 17 19.76 23.82 39.61
C ARG A 17 19.42 22.69 38.65
N ASP A 18 18.25 22.85 38.04
CA ASP A 18 17.65 22.22 36.86
C ASP A 18 17.60 20.70 36.79
N SER A 19 16.70 20.14 37.61
CA SER A 19 16.22 18.78 37.49
C SER A 19 15.75 18.36 36.08
N TRP A 20 15.33 19.32 35.26
CA TRP A 20 14.90 19.07 33.88
C TRP A 20 16.09 18.92 32.93
N ALA A 21 17.18 19.66 33.13
CA ALA A 21 18.40 19.49 32.35
C ALA A 21 18.95 18.06 32.49
N ALA A 22 18.87 17.49 33.70
CA ALA A 22 19.24 16.09 33.94
C ALA A 22 18.33 15.09 33.22
N VAL A 23 17.03 15.35 33.11
CA VAL A 23 16.08 14.52 32.35
C VAL A 23 16.41 14.58 30.85
N PHE A 24 16.62 15.76 30.29
CA PHE A 24 16.96 15.92 28.87
C PHE A 24 18.33 15.36 28.52
N ALA A 25 19.32 15.52 29.41
CA ALA A 25 20.64 14.92 29.24
C ALA A 25 20.56 13.38 29.21
N LEU A 26 19.78 12.78 30.13
CA LEU A 26 19.54 11.35 30.14
C LEU A 26 18.75 10.89 28.91
N ALA A 27 17.71 11.62 28.52
CA ALA A 27 16.92 11.32 27.32
C ALA A 27 17.82 11.34 26.08
N ARG A 28 18.65 12.36 25.90
CA ARG A 28 19.63 12.46 24.80
C ARG A 28 20.61 11.29 24.80
N PHE A 29 21.13 10.92 25.96
CA PHE A 29 22.04 9.79 26.10
C PHE A 29 21.39 8.46 25.72
N GLU A 30 20.19 8.20 26.23
CA GLU A 30 19.45 6.97 25.92
C GLU A 30 18.95 6.96 24.48
N SER A 31 18.56 8.09 23.89
CA SER A 31 18.22 8.20 22.47
C SER A 31 19.40 7.79 21.60
N ARG A 32 20.60 8.31 21.90
CA ARG A 32 21.80 7.93 21.14
C ARG A 32 22.09 6.44 21.27
N ARG A 33 21.95 5.86 22.47
CA ARG A 33 22.13 4.41 22.67
C ARG A 33 21.06 3.58 21.98
N LEU A 34 19.82 4.06 21.96
CA LEU A 34 18.70 3.42 21.29
C LEU A 34 18.95 3.37 19.78
N LEU A 35 19.25 4.51 19.17
CA LEU A 35 19.50 4.61 17.72
C LEU A 35 20.73 3.82 17.28
N LEU A 36 21.72 3.63 18.17
CA LEU A 36 22.92 2.84 17.90
C LEU A 36 22.80 1.38 18.37
N SER A 37 21.62 0.94 18.84
CA SER A 37 21.44 -0.46 19.22
C SER A 37 21.39 -1.33 17.95
N ILE A 38 21.99 -2.52 18.01
CA ILE A 38 22.01 -3.46 16.87
C ILE A 38 20.58 -3.73 16.35
N PRO A 39 19.55 -4.01 17.19
CA PRO A 39 18.20 -4.24 16.69
C PRO A 39 17.62 -3.04 15.94
N VAL A 40 17.82 -1.82 16.43
CA VAL A 40 17.26 -0.60 15.81
C VAL A 40 17.99 -0.28 14.51
N LEU A 41 19.32 -0.38 14.49
CA LEU A 41 20.11 -0.22 13.27
C LEU A 41 19.72 -1.24 12.20
N ALA A 42 19.56 -2.52 12.58
CA ALA A 42 19.13 -3.56 11.67
C ALA A 42 17.72 -3.28 11.13
N ALA A 43 16.76 -2.88 11.98
CA ALA A 43 15.40 -2.56 11.55
C ALA A 43 15.36 -1.37 10.58
N PHE A 44 16.12 -0.29 10.84
CA PHE A 44 16.22 0.83 9.90
C PHE A 44 16.94 0.45 8.61
N ALA A 45 17.99 -0.38 8.67
CA ALA A 45 18.66 -0.87 7.47
C ALA A 45 17.72 -1.70 6.59
N VAL A 46 16.92 -2.59 7.20
CA VAL A 46 15.87 -3.35 6.51
C VAL A 46 14.82 -2.42 5.93
N TYR A 47 14.35 -1.41 6.68
CA TYR A 47 13.36 -0.46 6.17
C TYR A 47 13.90 0.34 4.97
N ILE A 48 15.13 0.86 5.06
CA ILE A 48 15.76 1.59 3.95
C ILE A 48 15.97 0.67 2.74
N ALA A 49 16.46 -0.56 2.97
CA ALA A 49 16.62 -1.54 1.89
C ALA A 49 15.28 -1.87 1.23
N TRP A 50 14.21 -2.00 2.01
CA TRP A 50 12.85 -2.19 1.52
C TRP A 50 12.39 -1.01 0.67
N ILE A 51 12.60 0.23 1.12
CA ILE A 51 12.27 1.43 0.34
C ILE A 51 13.02 1.40 -1.00
N VAL A 52 14.33 1.15 -0.99
CA VAL A 52 15.16 1.13 -2.22
C VAL A 52 14.75 0.00 -3.15
N TRP A 53 14.41 -1.17 -2.61
CA TRP A 53 13.96 -2.32 -3.39
C TRP A 53 12.59 -2.05 -4.04
N ASN A 54 11.61 -1.64 -3.24
CA ASN A 54 10.25 -1.39 -3.69
C ASN A 54 10.16 -0.20 -4.66
N ALA A 55 11.00 0.81 -4.48
CA ALA A 55 11.05 2.00 -5.33
C ALA A 55 11.46 1.74 -6.79
N ARG A 56 11.97 0.56 -7.14
CA ARG A 56 12.37 0.26 -8.54
C ARG A 56 11.15 0.11 -9.45
N ASP A 57 10.22 -0.75 -9.05
CA ASP A 57 9.11 -1.17 -9.90
C ASP A 57 7.72 -0.97 -9.26
N SER A 58 7.64 -0.21 -8.15
CA SER A 58 6.37 0.07 -7.48
C SER A 58 5.35 0.69 -8.44
N PHE A 59 4.13 0.14 -8.38
CA PHE A 59 2.97 0.61 -9.16
C PHE A 59 3.20 0.69 -10.67
N GLY A 60 4.16 -0.06 -11.23
CA GLY A 60 4.48 -0.01 -12.66
C GLY A 60 4.87 1.38 -13.17
N GLY A 61 5.32 2.27 -12.27
CA GLY A 61 5.62 3.68 -12.59
C GLY A 61 4.45 4.67 -12.46
N PHE A 62 3.24 4.19 -12.13
CA PHE A 62 2.02 4.99 -12.03
C PHE A 62 1.36 4.83 -10.65
N PRO A 63 1.93 5.43 -9.60
CA PRO A 63 1.39 5.31 -8.25
C PRO A 63 0.10 6.13 -8.09
N ALA A 64 -0.85 5.60 -7.32
CA ALA A 64 -1.90 6.39 -6.71
C ALA A 64 -1.46 6.76 -5.29
N LEU A 65 -1.48 8.05 -4.94
CA LEU A 65 -0.86 8.54 -3.71
C LEU A 65 -1.56 8.05 -2.44
N GLN A 66 -2.86 7.79 -2.53
CA GLN A 66 -3.68 7.17 -1.49
C GLN A 66 -3.43 5.66 -1.30
N ASP A 67 -2.68 5.02 -2.21
CA ASP A 67 -2.18 3.66 -2.02
C ASP A 67 -0.75 3.72 -1.49
N ALA A 68 0.04 4.67 -2.00
CA ALA A 68 1.41 4.90 -1.57
C ALA A 68 1.49 5.28 -0.08
N ASP A 69 0.59 6.11 0.44
CA ASP A 69 0.57 6.45 1.88
C ASP A 69 0.20 5.25 2.76
N ARG A 70 -0.79 4.43 2.38
CA ARG A 70 -1.18 3.19 3.06
C ARG A 70 -0.05 2.16 3.07
N ALA A 71 0.69 2.06 1.97
CA ALA A 71 1.87 1.20 1.87
C ALA A 71 3.02 1.58 2.83
N THR A 72 2.98 2.77 3.46
CA THR A 72 4.00 3.18 4.45
C THR A 72 3.79 2.59 5.84
N GLN A 73 2.65 1.96 6.13
CA GLN A 73 2.27 1.63 7.52
C GLN A 73 2.93 0.36 8.08
N SER A 74 3.09 -0.67 7.25
CA SER A 74 3.50 -2.00 7.71
C SER A 74 4.97 -2.08 8.12
N THR A 75 5.89 -1.55 7.32
CA THR A 75 7.34 -1.67 7.58
C THR A 75 7.82 -0.96 8.86
N PRO A 76 7.31 0.24 9.23
CA PRO A 76 7.60 0.88 10.52
C PRO A 76 7.30 0.03 11.75
N LEU A 77 6.41 -0.96 11.66
CA LEU A 77 6.14 -1.87 12.77
C LEU A 77 7.40 -2.63 13.22
N LEU A 78 8.25 -3.06 12.29
CA LEU A 78 9.53 -3.70 12.60
C LEU A 78 10.44 -2.78 13.42
N VAL A 79 10.49 -1.49 13.07
CA VAL A 79 11.22 -0.48 13.84
C VAL A 79 10.60 -0.32 15.23
N GLY A 80 9.26 -0.28 15.32
CA GLY A 80 8.53 -0.22 16.59
C GLY A 80 8.89 -1.37 17.53
N LEU A 81 8.93 -2.60 17.01
CA LEU A 81 9.30 -3.80 17.78
C LEU A 81 10.76 -3.76 18.25
N ALA A 82 11.69 -3.34 17.39
CA ALA A 82 13.11 -3.18 17.75
C ALA A 82 13.30 -2.12 18.83
N VAL A 83 12.53 -1.02 18.75
CA VAL A 83 12.51 0.06 19.75
C VAL A 83 11.91 -0.43 21.07
N LEU A 84 10.78 -1.14 21.06
CA LEU A 84 10.17 -1.74 22.26
C LEU A 84 11.19 -2.59 23.00
N LEU A 85 11.85 -3.51 22.29
CA LEU A 85 12.86 -4.41 22.87
C LEU A 85 14.03 -3.62 23.47
N SER A 86 14.61 -2.70 22.69
CA SER A 86 15.80 -1.94 23.08
C SER A 86 15.52 -1.04 24.29
N VAL A 87 14.37 -0.37 24.31
CA VAL A 87 13.96 0.52 25.41
C VAL A 87 13.60 -0.27 26.66
N ASN A 88 12.87 -1.39 26.53
CA ASN A 88 12.59 -2.28 27.65
C ASN A 88 13.90 -2.77 28.32
N LEU A 89 14.86 -3.21 27.50
CA LEU A 89 16.17 -3.62 27.98
C LEU A 89 16.98 -2.47 28.59
N ALA A 90 16.83 -1.24 28.08
CA ALA A 90 17.49 -0.05 28.63
C ALA A 90 16.95 0.30 30.02
N VAL A 91 15.63 0.29 30.21
CA VAL A 91 14.97 0.60 31.49
C VAL A 91 15.33 -0.44 32.56
N LEU A 92 15.41 -1.72 32.19
CA LEU A 92 15.81 -2.81 33.10
C LEU A 92 17.32 -2.87 33.35
N ARG A 93 18.14 -2.07 32.65
CA ARG A 93 19.61 -2.16 32.68
C ARG A 93 20.19 -1.95 34.08
N SER A 94 19.67 -0.98 34.82
CA SER A 94 20.19 -0.66 36.15
C SER A 94 19.98 -1.81 37.15
N ARG A 95 18.80 -2.46 37.07
CA ARG A 95 18.47 -3.66 37.86
C ARG A 95 19.32 -4.86 37.45
N ARG A 96 19.45 -5.14 36.15
CA ARG A 96 20.27 -6.28 35.67
C ARG A 96 21.74 -6.19 36.06
N ARG A 97 22.25 -4.98 36.28
CA ARG A 97 23.66 -4.73 36.67
C ARG A 97 23.83 -4.39 38.15
N ASP A 98 22.79 -4.52 38.97
CA ASP A 98 22.77 -4.14 40.40
C ASP A 98 23.29 -2.71 40.69
N THR A 99 23.07 -1.80 39.73
CA THR A 99 23.51 -0.39 39.85
C THR A 99 22.42 0.51 40.43
N GLU A 100 21.22 -0.03 40.71
CA GLU A 100 20.07 0.74 41.19
C GLU A 100 20.36 1.45 42.53
N ARG A 101 21.15 0.83 43.41
CA ARG A 101 21.56 1.42 44.70
C ARG A 101 22.42 2.68 44.52
N HIS A 102 23.22 2.74 43.45
CA HIS A 102 24.07 3.89 43.15
C HIS A 102 23.25 5.07 42.60
N PHE A 103 22.17 4.79 41.88
CA PHE A 103 21.23 5.82 41.41
C PHE A 103 20.31 6.34 42.52
N GLY A 104 20.08 5.57 43.58
CA GLY A 104 19.35 6.03 44.77
C GLY A 104 20.04 7.18 45.51
N VAL A 105 21.36 7.34 45.32
CA VAL A 105 22.18 8.38 45.95
C VAL A 105 22.34 9.63 45.06
N LEU A 106 22.05 9.54 43.75
CA LEU A 106 22.34 10.59 42.76
C LEU A 106 21.08 11.14 42.06
N VAL A 107 20.79 12.43 42.32
CA VAL A 107 20.16 13.52 41.52
C VAL A 107 18.87 13.29 40.69
N VAL A 108 18.59 12.08 40.16
CA VAL A 108 17.45 11.82 39.24
C VAL A 108 16.53 10.73 39.77
N SER A 109 15.36 11.13 40.29
CA SER A 109 14.32 10.23 40.79
C SER A 109 13.82 9.22 39.75
N THR A 110 13.22 8.13 40.21
CA THR A 110 12.75 7.03 39.34
C THR A 110 11.72 7.48 38.29
N TRP A 111 10.76 8.36 38.63
CA TRP A 111 9.85 8.93 37.63
C TRP A 111 10.56 9.78 36.57
N ARG A 112 11.61 10.53 36.94
CA ARG A 112 12.41 11.33 36.00
C ARG A 112 13.16 10.46 35.02
N ARG A 113 13.67 9.30 35.49
CA ARG A 113 14.28 8.29 34.62
C ARG A 113 13.26 7.67 33.67
N SER A 114 12.04 7.34 34.15
CA SER A 114 10.96 6.88 33.25
C SER A 114 10.65 7.91 32.17
N LEU A 115 10.50 9.18 32.56
CA LEU A 115 10.22 10.26 31.63
C LEU A 115 11.34 10.43 30.60
N ALA A 116 12.61 10.35 31.03
CA ALA A 116 13.75 10.39 30.13
C ALA A 116 13.73 9.25 29.11
N HIS A 117 13.37 8.02 29.52
CA HIS A 117 13.24 6.90 28.60
C HIS A 117 12.07 7.04 27.63
N VAL A 118 10.92 7.58 28.07
CA VAL A 118 9.79 7.89 27.17
C VAL A 118 10.21 8.94 26.13
N LEU A 119 10.85 10.03 26.57
CA LEU A 119 11.38 11.06 25.65
C LEU A 119 12.45 10.51 24.72
N SER A 120 13.18 9.46 25.14
CA SER A 120 14.28 8.91 24.34
C SER A 120 13.82 8.24 23.04
N VAL A 121 12.53 7.89 22.95
CA VAL A 121 11.89 7.26 21.77
C VAL A 121 11.64 8.27 20.64
N VAL A 122 11.45 9.56 20.97
CA VAL A 122 11.06 10.59 20.00
C VAL A 122 12.00 10.67 18.79
N PRO A 123 13.34 10.64 18.93
CA PRO A 123 14.23 10.66 17.77
C PRO A 123 14.07 9.45 16.84
N ALA A 124 13.75 8.26 17.36
CA ALA A 124 13.49 7.09 16.53
C ALA A 124 12.21 7.26 15.70
N ALA A 125 11.14 7.77 16.33
CA ALA A 125 9.90 8.08 15.62
C ALA A 125 10.06 9.19 14.56
N LEU A 126 10.86 10.22 14.84
CA LEU A 126 11.19 11.25 13.86
C LEU A 126 12.00 10.69 12.68
N LEU A 127 12.96 9.80 12.94
CA LEU A 127 13.69 9.12 11.87
C LEU A 127 12.77 8.23 11.03
N THR A 128 11.83 7.54 11.66
CA THR A 128 10.76 6.81 10.95
C THR A 128 9.92 7.75 10.10
N ALA A 129 9.56 8.94 10.59
CA ALA A 129 8.82 9.93 9.80
C ALA A 129 9.61 10.40 8.58
N VAL A 130 10.94 10.54 8.70
CA VAL A 130 11.82 10.84 7.56
C VAL A 130 11.80 9.69 6.54
N CYS A 131 11.88 8.43 6.98
CA CYS A 131 11.78 7.29 6.07
C CYS A 131 10.41 7.23 5.36
N VAL A 132 9.32 7.46 6.09
CA VAL A 132 7.95 7.51 5.53
C VAL A 132 7.84 8.65 4.50
N ALA A 133 8.32 9.85 4.84
CA ALA A 133 8.32 10.99 3.92
C ALA A 133 9.19 10.74 2.69
N ALA A 134 10.32 10.05 2.82
CA ALA A 134 11.16 9.66 1.69
C ALA A 134 10.48 8.62 0.80
N GLN A 135 9.84 7.60 1.39
CA GLN A 135 9.09 6.57 0.67
C GLN A 135 7.91 7.18 -0.10
N PHE A 136 7.06 7.96 0.56
CA PHE A 136 5.92 8.62 -0.06
C PHE A 136 6.36 9.69 -1.07
N GLY A 137 7.35 10.50 -0.70
CA GLY A 137 7.88 11.55 -1.57
C GLY A 137 8.48 11.01 -2.86
N TRP A 138 9.11 9.83 -2.82
CA TRP A 138 9.60 9.16 -4.03
C TRP A 138 8.44 8.84 -5.00
N GLU A 139 7.34 8.29 -4.50
CA GLU A 139 6.17 7.99 -5.32
C GLU A 139 5.48 9.27 -5.82
N ALA A 140 5.37 10.28 -4.97
CA ALA A 140 4.77 11.57 -5.31
C ALA A 140 5.54 12.36 -6.39
N LEU A 141 6.83 12.09 -6.56
CA LEU A 141 7.66 12.72 -7.58
C LEU A 141 7.62 11.98 -8.93
N ARG A 142 6.94 10.82 -9.02
CA ARG A 142 6.83 10.11 -10.31
C ARG A 142 5.91 10.89 -11.27
N PRO A 143 6.25 11.00 -12.57
CA PRO A 143 5.43 11.72 -13.54
C PRO A 143 4.00 11.18 -13.69
N GLY A 144 3.78 9.88 -13.45
CA GLY A 144 2.47 9.22 -13.54
C GLY A 144 1.68 9.18 -12.22
N ALA A 145 2.15 9.89 -11.19
CA ALA A 145 1.50 9.93 -9.89
C ALA A 145 0.15 10.67 -9.96
N VAL A 146 -0.88 10.09 -9.33
CA VAL A 146 -2.24 10.66 -9.26
C VAL A 146 -2.83 10.58 -7.85
N GLY A 147 -3.91 11.32 -7.62
CA GLY A 147 -4.59 11.37 -6.34
C GLY A 147 -3.83 12.15 -5.27
N HIS A 148 -4.09 11.85 -4.00
CA HIS A 148 -3.47 12.57 -2.89
C HIS A 148 -3.16 11.66 -1.68
N GLY A 149 -2.10 11.99 -0.96
CA GLY A 149 -1.78 11.34 0.31
C GLY A 149 -2.53 11.94 1.49
N SER A 150 -2.91 11.10 2.44
CA SER A 150 -3.48 11.47 3.73
C SER A 150 -2.39 11.68 4.79
N PRO A 151 -2.32 12.86 5.41
CA PRO A 151 -1.41 13.07 6.54
C PRO A 151 -1.67 12.11 7.71
N GLY A 152 -2.94 11.69 7.89
CA GLY A 152 -3.30 10.72 8.92
C GLY A 152 -2.64 9.36 8.67
N GLU A 153 -2.66 8.88 7.43
CA GLU A 153 -2.05 7.59 7.05
C GLU A 153 -0.52 7.65 7.19
N LEU A 154 0.10 8.76 6.76
CA LEU A 154 1.54 8.96 6.89
C LEU A 154 2.02 9.04 8.35
N LEU A 155 1.15 9.45 9.29
CA LEU A 155 1.47 9.51 10.71
C LEU A 155 1.43 8.15 11.41
N VAL A 156 0.76 7.13 10.84
CA VAL A 156 0.59 5.81 11.46
C VAL A 156 1.94 5.17 11.81
N GLY A 157 2.87 5.12 10.86
CA GLY A 157 4.19 4.52 11.07
C GLY A 157 4.97 5.13 12.26
N PRO A 158 5.20 6.45 12.27
CA PRO A 158 5.87 7.14 13.39
C PRO A 158 5.15 7.00 14.74
N LEU A 159 3.81 7.10 14.74
CA LEU A 159 3.00 6.96 15.96
C LEU A 159 3.04 5.53 16.52
N THR A 160 3.09 4.53 15.65
CA THR A 160 3.32 3.13 16.02
C THR A 160 4.68 2.97 16.70
N VAL A 161 5.75 3.55 16.18
CA VAL A 161 7.07 3.52 16.85
C VAL A 161 7.03 4.18 18.24
N LEU A 162 6.34 5.32 18.38
CA LEU A 162 6.13 5.97 19.68
C LEU A 162 5.38 5.08 20.66
N LEU A 163 4.26 4.49 20.23
CA LEU A 163 3.44 3.58 21.02
C LEU A 163 4.26 2.39 21.53
N PHE A 164 4.95 1.70 20.65
CA PHE A 164 5.75 0.51 21.01
C PHE A 164 6.93 0.87 21.93
N GLY A 165 7.58 2.01 21.73
CA GLY A 165 8.62 2.50 22.64
C GLY A 165 8.09 2.83 24.03
N ALA A 166 6.96 3.55 24.12
CA ALA A 166 6.30 3.87 25.39
C ALA A 166 5.83 2.60 26.13
N LEU A 167 5.27 1.64 25.39
CA LEU A 167 4.87 0.33 25.91
C LEU A 167 6.08 -0.44 26.47
N GLY A 168 7.22 -0.41 25.77
CA GLY A 168 8.48 -0.99 26.25
C GLY A 168 8.92 -0.43 27.60
N VAL A 169 8.79 0.90 27.82
CA VAL A 169 9.07 1.54 29.12
C VAL A 169 8.07 1.08 30.17
N LEU A 170 6.76 1.15 29.87
CA LEU A 170 5.70 0.77 30.80
C LEU A 170 5.89 -0.66 31.31
N LEU A 171 6.09 -1.60 30.39
CA LEU A 171 6.26 -3.01 30.72
C LEU A 171 7.51 -3.27 31.55
N ALA A 172 8.64 -2.60 31.27
CA ALA A 172 9.84 -2.71 32.10
C ALA A 172 9.62 -2.21 33.54
N ARG A 173 8.65 -1.30 33.76
CA ARG A 173 8.28 -0.82 35.09
C ARG A 173 7.33 -1.77 35.81
N LEU A 174 6.35 -2.32 35.10
CA LEU A 174 5.35 -3.23 35.66
C LEU A 174 5.92 -4.63 35.88
N LEU A 175 6.55 -5.18 34.84
CA LEU A 175 7.07 -6.53 34.78
C LEU A 175 8.59 -6.45 34.83
N LYS A 176 9.16 -6.71 36.01
CA LYS A 176 10.60 -6.60 36.30
C LYS A 176 11.43 -7.75 35.68
N SER A 177 11.02 -8.27 34.52
CA SER A 177 11.61 -9.43 33.84
C SER A 177 12.13 -9.04 32.46
N ALA A 178 13.36 -9.48 32.15
CA ALA A 178 13.99 -9.24 30.85
C ALA A 178 13.42 -10.10 29.72
N PHE A 179 12.63 -11.13 30.03
CA PHE A 179 12.01 -12.01 29.03
C PHE A 179 10.73 -11.44 28.41
N VAL A 180 10.12 -10.43 29.06
CA VAL A 180 8.85 -9.83 28.62
C VAL A 180 9.00 -9.15 27.25
N GLY A 181 10.08 -8.40 27.03
CA GLY A 181 10.34 -7.74 25.76
C GLY A 181 10.42 -8.73 24.59
N PRO A 182 11.32 -9.74 24.63
CA PRO A 182 11.41 -10.77 23.59
C PRO A 182 10.11 -11.54 23.36
N LEU A 183 9.41 -11.96 24.42
CA LEU A 183 8.14 -12.69 24.28
C LEU A 183 7.07 -11.85 23.56
N LEU A 184 7.01 -10.55 23.84
CA LEU A 184 6.08 -9.67 23.15
C LEU A 184 6.48 -9.44 21.69
N VAL A 185 7.77 -9.35 21.38
CA VAL A 185 8.20 -9.30 19.97
C VAL A 185 7.73 -10.55 19.24
N VAL A 186 7.91 -11.74 19.82
CA VAL A 186 7.42 -13.00 19.23
C VAL A 186 5.89 -12.98 19.10
N PHE A 187 5.17 -12.53 20.14
CA PHE A 187 3.72 -12.39 20.10
C PHE A 187 3.27 -11.47 18.96
N PHE A 188 3.77 -10.24 18.88
CA PHE A 188 3.38 -9.30 17.83
C PHE A 188 3.78 -9.76 16.44
N LEU A 189 4.95 -10.41 16.27
CA LEU A 189 5.32 -11.00 14.98
C LEU A 189 4.40 -12.16 14.60
N PHE A 190 4.00 -13.00 15.55
CA PHE A 190 3.03 -14.07 15.31
C PHE A 190 1.69 -13.52 14.82
N PHE A 191 1.17 -12.48 15.47
CA PHE A 191 -0.08 -11.82 15.06
C PHE A 191 0.04 -11.09 13.72
N LEU A 192 1.20 -10.47 13.44
CA LEU A 192 1.49 -9.80 12.18
C LEU A 192 1.55 -10.79 11.00
N VAL A 193 2.26 -11.90 11.17
CA VAL A 193 2.51 -12.87 10.09
C VAL A 193 1.29 -13.73 9.82
N LEU A 194 0.56 -14.14 10.86
CA LEU A 194 -0.57 -15.05 10.70
C LEU A 194 -1.90 -14.34 10.45
N GLY A 195 -1.91 -13.00 10.40
CA GLY A 195 -3.12 -12.22 10.12
C GLY A 195 -4.25 -12.47 11.11
N VAL A 196 -3.97 -13.03 12.29
CA VAL A 196 -4.97 -13.40 13.30
C VAL A 196 -5.39 -12.14 14.07
N ALA A 197 -5.88 -11.12 13.37
CA ALA A 197 -6.74 -10.14 14.00
C ALA A 197 -8.10 -10.83 14.20
N PRO A 198 -8.56 -11.05 15.44
CA PRO A 198 -9.88 -11.60 15.68
C PRO A 198 -10.90 -10.51 15.35
N GLY A 199 -11.37 -10.47 14.10
CA GLY A 199 -12.35 -9.48 13.68
C GLY A 199 -12.88 -9.78 12.31
N ASP A 200 -14.19 -9.73 12.19
CA ASP A 200 -14.89 -9.56 10.92
C ASP A 200 -14.29 -8.35 10.17
N PRO A 201 -13.96 -8.44 8.87
CA PRO A 201 -13.51 -7.30 8.06
C PRO A 201 -14.45 -6.08 8.15
N GLU A 202 -15.73 -6.31 8.46
CA GLU A 202 -16.73 -5.27 8.64
C GLU A 202 -16.77 -4.70 10.08
N SER A 203 -16.08 -5.33 11.03
CA SER A 203 -16.05 -4.89 12.41
C SER A 203 -15.16 -3.66 12.60
N GLY A 204 -15.73 -2.63 13.23
CA GLY A 204 -15.01 -1.44 13.66
C GLY A 204 -13.84 -1.71 14.62
N THR A 205 -13.72 -2.91 15.18
CA THR A 205 -12.58 -3.33 16.00
C THR A 205 -11.29 -3.53 15.19
N ARG A 206 -11.37 -3.70 13.86
CA ARG A 206 -10.17 -3.81 12.99
C ARG A 206 -9.28 -2.58 13.09
N TRP A 207 -9.87 -1.40 13.31
CA TRP A 207 -9.14 -0.14 13.46
C TRP A 207 -8.35 -0.02 14.78
N LEU A 208 -8.53 -0.94 15.74
CA LEU A 208 -7.80 -0.91 17.01
C LEU A 208 -6.39 -1.49 16.90
N THR A 209 -6.04 -2.13 15.78
CA THR A 209 -4.69 -2.62 15.52
C THR A 209 -3.71 -1.46 15.25
N PRO A 210 -2.41 -1.58 15.56
CA PRO A 210 -1.45 -0.50 15.30
C PRO A 210 -1.22 -0.18 13.81
N VAL A 211 -1.55 -1.14 12.93
CA VAL A 211 -1.45 -1.04 11.48
C VAL A 211 -2.67 -1.74 10.91
N VAL A 212 -3.28 -1.16 9.87
CA VAL A 212 -4.49 -1.67 9.23
C VAL A 212 -4.18 -2.03 7.78
N GLY A 213 -4.26 -3.32 7.45
CA GLY A 213 -4.19 -3.82 6.08
C GLY A 213 -5.57 -3.85 5.42
N GLU A 214 -5.58 -3.97 4.09
CA GLU A 214 -6.79 -4.14 3.30
C GLU A 214 -6.71 -5.42 2.48
N SER A 215 -7.89 -5.96 2.15
CA SER A 215 -8.03 -7.19 1.36
C SER A 215 -8.19 -6.89 -0.13
N SER A 216 -8.67 -5.70 -0.47
CA SER A 216 -8.80 -5.25 -1.85
C SER A 216 -7.45 -4.88 -2.43
N TYR A 217 -7.21 -5.33 -3.65
CA TYR A 217 -6.10 -4.87 -4.45
C TYR A 217 -6.47 -3.59 -5.21
N ASP A 218 -7.75 -3.31 -5.47
CA ASP A 218 -8.18 -2.16 -6.27
C ASP A 218 -7.81 -0.79 -5.69
N THR A 219 -7.58 0.15 -6.61
CA THR A 219 -7.36 1.56 -6.28
C THR A 219 -8.69 2.29 -6.43
N LEU A 220 -9.11 3.03 -5.41
CA LEU A 220 -10.29 3.89 -5.47
C LEU A 220 -9.89 5.37 -5.44
N PRO A 221 -10.70 6.27 -6.03
CA PRO A 221 -10.65 7.70 -5.72
C PRO A 221 -10.61 7.93 -4.21
N SER A 222 -9.84 8.92 -3.79
CA SER A 222 -9.51 9.10 -2.37
C SER A 222 -10.75 9.31 -1.49
N ASP A 223 -11.74 10.03 -2.02
CA ASP A 223 -13.02 10.30 -1.36
C ASP A 223 -13.90 9.06 -1.20
N LEU A 224 -13.61 7.99 -1.94
CA LEU A 224 -14.33 6.71 -1.87
C LEU A 224 -13.66 5.69 -0.94
N LEU A 225 -12.45 5.97 -0.43
CA LEU A 225 -11.74 5.04 0.45
C LEU A 225 -12.45 4.84 1.79
N GLY A 226 -13.02 5.90 2.37
CA GLY A 226 -13.76 5.80 3.63
C GLY A 226 -12.93 5.52 4.87
N ARG A 227 -11.61 5.78 4.84
CA ARG A 227 -10.72 5.45 5.96
C ARG A 227 -10.67 6.58 7.00
N PRO A 228 -10.91 6.30 8.30
CA PRO A 228 -10.83 7.29 9.38
C PRO A 228 -9.37 7.56 9.80
N ALA A 229 -8.47 7.82 8.85
CA ALA A 229 -7.02 7.93 9.06
C ALA A 229 -6.62 8.93 10.17
N ALA A 230 -7.26 10.10 10.21
CA ALA A 230 -7.00 11.11 11.22
C ALA A 230 -7.42 10.65 12.62
N TRP A 231 -8.55 9.94 12.75
CA TRP A 231 -9.00 9.35 14.01
C TRP A 231 -8.10 8.22 14.46
N HIS A 232 -7.59 7.43 13.52
CA HIS A 232 -6.62 6.38 13.78
C HIS A 232 -5.29 6.95 14.30
N ALA A 233 -4.76 7.99 13.67
CA ALA A 233 -3.59 8.71 14.16
C ALA A 233 -3.84 9.29 15.57
N LEU A 234 -5.02 9.85 15.82
CA LEU A 234 -5.39 10.36 17.15
C LEU A 234 -5.44 9.24 18.21
N TYR A 235 -6.01 8.09 17.86
CA TYR A 235 -6.05 6.89 18.69
C TYR A 235 -4.64 6.41 19.06
N LEU A 236 -3.75 6.26 18.08
CA LEU A 236 -2.36 5.82 18.31
C LEU A 236 -1.58 6.82 19.16
N LEU A 237 -1.74 8.12 18.90
CA LEU A 237 -1.13 9.18 19.69
C LEU A 237 -1.61 9.13 21.15
N GLY A 238 -2.93 9.07 21.35
CA GLY A 238 -3.53 8.96 22.69
C GLY A 238 -3.05 7.72 23.42
N LEU A 239 -3.00 6.57 22.74
CA LEU A 239 -2.58 5.30 23.32
C LEU A 239 -1.10 5.32 23.72
N GLY A 240 -0.24 5.88 22.87
CA GLY A 240 1.19 6.08 23.16
C GLY A 240 1.41 7.03 24.35
N LEU A 241 0.67 8.14 24.41
CA LEU A 241 0.70 9.07 25.54
C LEU A 241 0.22 8.42 26.83
N THR A 242 -0.87 7.64 26.77
CA THR A 242 -1.41 6.89 27.91
C THR A 242 -0.35 5.92 28.45
N ALA A 243 0.26 5.12 27.58
CA ALA A 243 1.34 4.20 27.96
C ALA A 243 2.54 4.94 28.60
N GLY A 244 2.95 6.07 28.01
CA GLY A 244 4.04 6.90 28.52
C GLY A 244 3.75 7.49 29.90
N VAL A 245 2.55 8.04 30.11
CA VAL A 245 2.11 8.61 31.39
C VAL A 245 2.01 7.52 32.46
N LEU A 246 1.44 6.35 32.13
CA LEU A 246 1.40 5.20 33.03
C LEU A 246 2.81 4.72 33.41
N ALA A 247 3.77 4.74 32.49
CA ALA A 247 5.15 4.36 32.78
C ALA A 247 5.85 5.33 33.75
N VAL A 248 5.50 6.62 33.67
CA VAL A 248 5.98 7.65 34.62
C VAL A 248 5.31 7.47 35.98
N LEU A 249 4.00 7.22 36.03
CA LEU A 249 3.24 6.92 37.25
C LEU A 249 3.82 5.70 37.98
N ALA A 250 4.08 4.61 37.25
CA ALA A 250 4.71 3.39 37.79
C ALA A 250 6.12 3.63 38.34
N GLY A 251 6.78 4.73 37.93
CA GLY A 251 8.09 5.14 38.44
C GLY A 251 8.05 5.82 39.82
N GLY A 252 6.90 6.29 40.29
CA GLY A 252 6.71 6.93 41.60
C GLY A 252 7.40 8.31 41.78
N GLY A 253 6.69 9.29 42.35
CA GLY A 253 7.29 10.51 42.91
C GLY A 253 7.11 11.85 42.16
N LEU A 254 6.23 11.94 41.16
CA LEU A 254 5.80 13.23 40.57
C LEU A 254 4.49 13.71 41.22
N ARG A 255 4.14 14.99 41.05
CA ARG A 255 2.86 15.57 41.50
C ARG A 255 1.71 14.74 40.92
N ILE A 256 1.04 13.99 41.78
CA ILE A 256 0.08 12.96 41.37
C ILE A 256 -1.11 13.55 40.60
N ARG A 257 -1.55 14.76 40.98
CA ARG A 257 -2.67 15.47 40.33
C ARG A 257 -2.40 15.82 38.86
N THR A 258 -1.20 16.32 38.54
CA THR A 258 -0.86 16.67 37.15
C THR A 258 -0.74 15.43 36.28
N LEU A 259 -0.25 14.31 36.83
CA LEU A 259 -0.19 13.05 36.10
C LEU A 259 -1.58 12.44 35.88
N TYR A 260 -2.48 12.52 36.85
CA TYR A 260 -3.87 12.09 36.63
C TYR A 260 -4.60 12.94 35.61
N ALA A 261 -4.38 14.27 35.60
CA ALA A 261 -4.93 15.14 34.56
C ALA A 261 -4.37 14.79 33.17
N ALA A 262 -3.05 14.57 33.07
CA ALA A 262 -2.41 14.16 31.82
C ALA A 262 -2.90 12.78 31.35
N LEU A 263 -3.08 11.83 32.27
CA LEU A 263 -3.63 10.51 31.99
C LEU A 263 -5.07 10.63 31.50
N GLY A 264 -5.91 11.41 32.18
CA GLY A 264 -7.30 11.66 31.78
C GLY A 264 -7.38 12.27 30.38
N GLY A 265 -6.53 13.26 30.07
CA GLY A 265 -6.43 13.83 28.74
C GLY A 265 -6.00 12.82 27.67
N ALA A 266 -4.93 12.04 27.93
CA ALA A 266 -4.45 11.02 26.99
C ALA A 266 -5.49 9.92 26.74
N MET A 267 -6.16 9.44 27.79
CA MET A 267 -7.25 8.47 27.69
C MET A 267 -8.45 9.04 26.94
N ALA A 268 -8.78 10.32 27.14
CA ALA A 268 -9.85 10.98 26.38
C ALA A 268 -9.52 10.97 24.87
N LEU A 269 -8.28 11.30 24.48
CA LEU A 269 -7.85 11.23 23.07
C LEU A 269 -7.94 9.79 22.52
N THR A 270 -7.46 8.79 23.28
CA THR A 270 -7.57 7.37 22.89
C THR A 270 -9.02 6.97 22.69
N LEU A 271 -9.91 7.28 23.63
CA LEU A 271 -11.32 6.91 23.56
C LEU A 271 -12.04 7.64 22.43
N THR A 272 -11.79 8.93 22.24
CA THR A 272 -12.36 9.69 21.12
C THR A 272 -11.89 9.11 19.79
N GLY A 273 -10.60 8.86 19.62
CA GLY A 273 -10.06 8.23 18.40
C GLY A 273 -10.65 6.85 18.16
N ALA A 274 -10.67 5.99 19.18
CA ALA A 274 -11.22 4.63 19.11
C ALA A 274 -12.72 4.61 18.78
N VAL A 275 -13.53 5.45 19.41
CA VAL A 275 -14.97 5.50 19.12
C VAL A 275 -15.24 6.08 17.73
N ALA A 276 -14.55 7.16 17.36
CA ALA A 276 -14.76 7.83 16.09
C ALA A 276 -14.33 6.97 14.89
N GLN A 277 -13.26 6.17 15.01
CA GLN A 277 -12.80 5.26 13.96
C GLN A 277 -13.62 3.96 13.87
N SER A 278 -14.30 3.56 14.96
CA SER A 278 -15.10 2.33 15.00
C SER A 278 -16.56 2.55 14.60
N GLY A 279 -16.95 3.80 14.34
CA GLY A 279 -18.21 4.08 13.64
C GLY A 279 -18.17 3.45 12.25
N GLY A 280 -19.22 2.71 11.88
CA GLY A 280 -19.34 2.14 10.54
C GLY A 280 -19.33 3.21 9.45
N GLU A 281 -19.34 2.76 8.20
CA GLU A 281 -19.26 3.65 7.05
C GLU A 281 -20.46 4.62 7.01
N PRO A 282 -20.23 5.94 6.82
CA PRO A 282 -21.32 6.89 6.69
C PRO A 282 -22.20 6.56 5.49
N ALA A 283 -23.53 6.70 5.62
CA ALA A 283 -24.47 6.46 4.51
C ALA A 283 -24.16 7.30 3.26
N SER A 284 -23.57 8.49 3.42
CA SER A 284 -23.12 9.33 2.32
C SER A 284 -21.97 8.71 1.53
N LEU A 285 -21.08 7.97 2.18
CA LEU A 285 -19.97 7.27 1.53
C LEU A 285 -20.50 6.06 0.75
N THR A 286 -21.41 5.28 1.35
CA THR A 286 -22.07 4.17 0.65
C THR A 286 -22.79 4.66 -0.61
N ALA A 287 -23.54 5.75 -0.50
CA ALA A 287 -24.20 6.37 -1.65
C ALA A 287 -23.21 6.93 -2.70
N ALA A 288 -22.10 7.51 -2.27
CA ALA A 288 -21.06 7.99 -3.18
C ALA A 288 -20.38 6.86 -3.94
N ARG A 289 -20.11 5.72 -3.28
CA ARG A 289 -19.57 4.51 -3.89
C ARG A 289 -20.54 3.86 -4.88
N GLU A 290 -21.82 3.79 -4.51
CA GLU A 290 -22.87 3.31 -5.41
C GLU A 290 -22.97 4.19 -6.65
N LYS A 291 -23.01 5.52 -6.46
CA LYS A 291 -23.01 6.48 -7.56
C LYS A 291 -21.77 6.32 -8.45
N ALA A 292 -20.57 6.24 -7.87
CA ALA A 292 -19.33 6.06 -8.63
C ALA A 292 -19.25 4.72 -9.38
N THR A 293 -20.02 3.71 -8.96
CA THR A 293 -20.08 2.41 -9.64
C THR A 293 -21.11 2.41 -10.77
N VAL A 294 -22.29 2.99 -10.53
CA VAL A 294 -23.45 2.88 -11.42
C VAL A 294 -23.56 4.05 -12.40
N ASP A 295 -23.29 5.28 -11.95
CA ASP A 295 -23.41 6.52 -12.73
C ASP A 295 -22.33 7.51 -12.29
N PRO A 296 -21.06 7.27 -12.67
CA PRO A 296 -19.93 8.03 -12.18
C PRO A 296 -19.93 9.47 -12.72
N GLU A 297 -19.65 10.43 -11.85
CA GLU A 297 -19.32 11.80 -12.27
C GLU A 297 -17.88 11.84 -12.79
N GLN A 298 -17.74 12.02 -14.10
CA GLN A 298 -16.46 11.93 -14.81
C GLN A 298 -16.24 13.12 -15.72
N ASP A 299 -14.97 13.46 -15.90
CA ASP A 299 -14.54 14.43 -16.88
C ASP A 299 -14.18 13.69 -18.17
N CYS A 300 -14.90 14.03 -19.24
CA CYS A 300 -14.69 13.43 -20.56
C CYS A 300 -13.94 14.41 -21.46
N VAL A 301 -12.81 13.96 -22.01
CA VAL A 301 -11.99 14.73 -22.95
C VAL A 301 -11.85 13.97 -24.27
N GLN A 302 -11.88 14.71 -25.38
CA GLN A 302 -11.64 14.14 -26.70
C GLN A 302 -10.14 14.19 -27.02
N ARG A 303 -9.58 13.05 -27.44
CA ARG A 303 -8.20 12.95 -27.94
C ARG A 303 -8.22 12.16 -29.24
N GLY A 304 -7.71 12.77 -30.31
CA GLY A 304 -7.88 12.23 -31.65
C GLY A 304 -9.36 12.04 -31.99
N ARG A 305 -9.77 10.79 -32.25
CA ARG A 305 -11.14 10.43 -32.63
C ARG A 305 -11.95 9.86 -31.48
N SER A 306 -11.28 9.49 -30.39
CA SER A 306 -11.86 8.78 -29.25
C SER A 306 -12.15 9.74 -28.10
N THR A 307 -13.10 9.36 -27.27
CA THR A 307 -13.48 10.10 -26.05
C THR A 307 -13.03 9.33 -24.84
N TYR A 308 -12.43 10.02 -23.88
CA TYR A 308 -11.86 9.43 -22.67
C TYR A 308 -12.53 10.05 -21.46
N CYS A 309 -13.25 9.25 -20.69
CA CYS A 309 -13.93 9.67 -19.46
C CYS A 309 -13.19 9.10 -18.26
N ALA A 310 -12.67 9.97 -17.39
CA ALA A 310 -11.91 9.60 -16.20
C ALA A 310 -12.54 10.21 -14.95
N PHE A 311 -12.29 9.59 -13.79
CA PHE A 311 -12.45 10.31 -12.53
C PHE A 311 -11.45 11.49 -12.50
N PRO A 312 -11.79 12.62 -11.85
CA PRO A 312 -10.95 13.83 -11.88
C PRO A 312 -9.48 13.59 -11.47
N GLU A 313 -9.24 12.75 -10.46
CA GLU A 313 -7.87 12.38 -10.03
C GLU A 313 -7.05 11.67 -11.13
N TRP A 314 -7.71 10.98 -12.07
CA TRP A 314 -7.07 10.20 -13.14
C TRP A 314 -6.96 10.94 -14.48
N GLU A 315 -7.51 12.15 -14.62
CA GLU A 315 -7.41 12.96 -15.84
C GLU A 315 -5.97 13.02 -16.41
N PRO A 316 -4.90 13.18 -15.59
CA PRO A 316 -3.53 13.23 -16.12
C PRO A 316 -3.08 11.96 -16.85
N ARG A 317 -3.73 10.80 -16.62
CA ARG A 317 -3.38 9.53 -17.25
C ARG A 317 -4.03 9.32 -18.61
N VAL A 318 -5.05 10.09 -18.97
CA VAL A 318 -5.78 9.95 -20.24
C VAL A 318 -4.84 9.93 -21.44
N GLY A 319 -3.79 10.74 -21.45
CA GLY A 319 -2.80 10.75 -22.54
C GLY A 319 -2.13 9.39 -22.76
N THR A 320 -1.83 8.65 -21.68
CA THR A 320 -1.23 7.32 -21.76
C THR A 320 -2.20 6.25 -22.24
N TRP A 321 -3.49 6.39 -21.92
CA TRP A 321 -4.54 5.51 -22.45
C TRP A 321 -4.76 5.74 -23.94
N ALA A 322 -4.76 7.02 -24.35
CA ALA A 322 -4.90 7.41 -25.74
C ALA A 322 -3.78 6.83 -26.60
N GLN A 323 -2.54 6.85 -26.12
CA GLN A 323 -1.41 6.22 -26.82
C GLN A 323 -1.64 4.73 -27.09
N VAL A 324 -2.11 3.97 -26.09
CA VAL A 324 -2.41 2.53 -26.29
C VAL A 324 -3.53 2.32 -27.30
N VAL A 325 -4.60 3.13 -27.22
CA VAL A 325 -5.69 3.07 -28.19
C VAL A 325 -5.19 3.35 -29.60
N ASP A 326 -4.39 4.39 -29.78
CA ASP A 326 -3.85 4.78 -31.09
C ASP A 326 -2.98 3.65 -31.68
N GLU A 327 -2.06 3.08 -30.90
CA GLU A 327 -1.20 1.96 -31.35
C GLU A 327 -2.00 0.71 -31.74
N VAL A 328 -3.02 0.34 -30.96
CA VAL A 328 -3.88 -0.83 -31.27
C VAL A 328 -4.76 -0.56 -32.49
N SER A 329 -5.36 0.62 -32.58
CA SER A 329 -6.16 1.03 -33.74
C SER A 329 -5.32 1.11 -35.02
N GLU A 330 -4.05 1.51 -34.93
CA GLU A 330 -3.13 1.54 -36.08
C GLU A 330 -2.87 0.15 -36.68
N LEU A 331 -2.91 -0.90 -35.86
CA LEU A 331 -2.76 -2.28 -36.32
C LEU A 331 -4.04 -2.87 -36.93
N ALA A 332 -5.21 -2.32 -36.57
CA ALA A 332 -6.49 -2.81 -37.06
C ALA A 332 -6.70 -2.56 -38.56
N GLY A 333 -7.54 -3.41 -39.18
CA GLY A 333 -7.93 -3.32 -40.59
C GLY A 333 -9.35 -2.80 -40.78
N GLY A 334 -9.75 -2.65 -42.05
CA GLY A 334 -11.10 -2.22 -42.42
C GLY A 334 -11.50 -0.88 -41.80
N SER A 335 -12.76 -0.77 -41.35
CA SER A 335 -13.26 0.41 -40.65
C SER A 335 -12.84 0.49 -39.18
N ALA A 336 -12.28 -0.57 -38.61
CA ALA A 336 -11.89 -0.61 -37.20
C ALA A 336 -10.69 0.32 -36.90
N HIS A 337 -9.81 0.52 -37.89
CA HIS A 337 -8.72 1.50 -37.80
C HIS A 337 -9.22 2.92 -37.48
N ASP A 338 -10.36 3.29 -38.06
CA ASP A 338 -10.95 4.63 -37.97
C ASP A 338 -12.04 4.75 -36.91
N GLN A 339 -12.32 3.66 -36.18
CA GLN A 339 -13.46 3.53 -35.27
C GLN A 339 -13.28 4.42 -34.02
N PRO A 340 -14.15 5.40 -33.79
CA PRO A 340 -14.16 6.13 -32.54
C PRO A 340 -14.49 5.20 -31.37
N LEU A 341 -13.67 5.26 -30.32
CA LEU A 341 -13.90 4.54 -29.07
C LEU A 341 -14.33 5.50 -27.96
N LEU A 342 -15.17 4.99 -27.06
CA LEU A 342 -15.43 5.59 -25.75
C LEU A 342 -14.63 4.83 -24.72
N VAL A 343 -13.47 5.35 -24.32
CA VAL A 343 -12.72 4.80 -23.19
C VAL A 343 -13.28 5.38 -21.91
N ARG A 344 -13.89 4.55 -21.08
CA ARG A 344 -14.48 4.98 -19.82
C ARG A 344 -13.78 4.28 -18.67
N GLN A 345 -13.31 5.07 -17.72
CA GLN A 345 -12.84 4.52 -16.46
C GLN A 345 -14.03 3.96 -15.67
N ARG A 346 -13.96 2.71 -15.21
CA ARG A 346 -15.03 2.12 -14.40
C ARG A 346 -14.43 1.43 -13.19
N ILE A 347 -15.17 1.45 -12.08
CA ILE A 347 -14.77 0.88 -10.80
C ILE A 347 -15.97 0.17 -10.18
N GLU A 348 -15.70 -0.88 -9.40
CA GLU A 348 -16.67 -1.48 -8.50
C GLU A 348 -16.35 -1.02 -7.07
N ALA A 349 -16.97 0.08 -6.65
CA ALA A 349 -16.67 0.71 -5.38
C ALA A 349 -17.63 0.31 -4.25
N ARG A 350 -18.72 -0.43 -4.54
CA ARG A 350 -19.79 -0.71 -3.53
C ARG A 350 -19.27 -1.45 -2.30
N TYR A 351 -18.25 -2.27 -2.47
CA TYR A 351 -17.60 -3.03 -1.40
C TYR A 351 -16.42 -2.30 -0.74
N GLY A 352 -16.09 -1.08 -1.19
CA GLY A 352 -14.95 -0.34 -0.66
C GLY A 352 -13.64 -1.11 -0.81
N LEU A 353 -12.89 -1.21 0.29
CA LEU A 353 -11.58 -1.89 0.32
C LEU A 353 -11.64 -3.30 0.95
N SER A 354 -12.84 -3.78 1.30
CA SER A 354 -13.00 -5.07 1.98
C SER A 354 -12.99 -6.25 1.01
N SER A 355 -13.36 -6.03 -0.25
CA SER A 355 -13.35 -7.01 -1.32
C SER A 355 -13.10 -6.31 -2.65
N ASP A 356 -12.39 -6.99 -3.54
CA ASP A 356 -12.42 -6.62 -4.95
C ASP A 356 -13.77 -7.04 -5.53
N GLY A 357 -14.31 -6.19 -6.38
CA GLY A 357 -15.59 -6.41 -7.04
C GLY A 357 -15.39 -6.53 -8.54
N PHE A 358 -16.27 -7.31 -9.17
CA PHE A 358 -16.22 -7.52 -10.60
C PHE A 358 -16.90 -6.36 -11.35
N VAL A 359 -16.20 -5.79 -12.33
CA VAL A 359 -16.77 -4.78 -13.22
C VAL A 359 -17.43 -5.47 -14.41
N GLU A 360 -18.75 -5.44 -14.44
CA GLU A 360 -19.55 -6.04 -15.52
C GLU A 360 -19.17 -5.48 -16.90
N PRO A 361 -18.95 -6.30 -17.94
CA PRO A 361 -18.66 -5.83 -19.30
C PRO A 361 -19.76 -4.92 -19.86
N SER A 362 -19.35 -3.81 -20.49
CA SER A 362 -20.28 -2.92 -21.16
C SER A 362 -20.88 -3.57 -22.41
N GLY A 363 -22.19 -3.38 -22.58
CA GLY A 363 -22.90 -3.70 -23.81
C GLY A 363 -22.99 -2.54 -24.79
N THR A 364 -22.49 -1.36 -24.40
CA THR A 364 -22.48 -0.19 -25.26
C THR A 364 -21.51 -0.41 -26.41
N ALA A 365 -21.94 -0.11 -27.63
CA ALA A 365 -21.09 -0.20 -28.81
C ALA A 365 -19.83 0.66 -28.65
N HIS A 366 -18.68 0.05 -28.91
CA HIS A 366 -17.37 0.71 -28.94
C HIS A 366 -16.96 1.42 -27.64
N GLU A 367 -17.54 1.00 -26.51
CA GLU A 367 -17.08 1.39 -25.17
C GLU A 367 -16.01 0.41 -24.69
N VAL A 368 -14.93 0.94 -24.13
CA VAL A 368 -13.83 0.16 -23.53
C VAL A 368 -13.62 0.64 -22.10
N THR A 369 -13.57 -0.29 -21.16
CA THR A 369 -13.32 -0.04 -19.76
C THR A 369 -11.81 0.09 -19.52
N VAL A 370 -11.41 1.13 -18.80
CA VAL A 370 -10.08 1.23 -18.21
C VAL A 370 -10.18 1.18 -16.68
N GLY A 371 -9.27 0.46 -16.03
CA GLY A 371 -9.20 0.39 -14.58
C GLY A 371 -8.60 1.65 -13.95
N THR A 372 -8.44 1.62 -12.62
CA THR A 372 -7.76 2.68 -11.85
C THR A 372 -6.26 2.44 -11.72
N LYS A 373 -5.83 1.18 -11.74
CA LYS A 373 -4.41 0.84 -11.82
C LYS A 373 -3.90 1.04 -13.24
N TRP A 374 -2.61 1.37 -13.33
CA TRP A 374 -1.96 1.58 -14.61
C TRP A 374 -0.48 1.23 -14.54
N GLY A 375 0.16 1.04 -15.69
CA GLY A 375 1.57 0.70 -15.81
C GLY A 375 1.86 -0.81 -15.71
N GLY A 376 3.06 -1.18 -16.15
CA GLY A 376 3.51 -2.57 -16.21
C GLY A 376 2.46 -3.50 -16.86
N PRO A 377 2.05 -4.60 -16.20
CA PRO A 377 1.13 -5.58 -16.78
C PRO A 377 -0.29 -5.06 -17.03
N ARG A 378 -0.65 -3.86 -16.53
CA ARG A 378 -1.96 -3.25 -16.80
C ARG A 378 -2.06 -2.65 -18.20
N VAL A 379 -0.92 -2.36 -18.85
CA VAL A 379 -0.88 -1.85 -20.22
C VAL A 379 -1.34 -2.91 -21.24
N PRO A 380 -0.75 -4.12 -21.29
CA PRO A 380 -1.24 -5.16 -22.21
C PRO A 380 -2.65 -5.66 -21.84
N GLU A 381 -3.05 -5.61 -20.56
CA GLU A 381 -4.43 -5.89 -20.14
C GLU A 381 -5.44 -4.93 -20.79
N PHE A 382 -5.19 -3.62 -20.70
CA PHE A 382 -6.03 -2.62 -21.36
C PHE A 382 -5.95 -2.71 -22.89
N SER A 383 -4.76 -2.97 -23.44
CA SER A 383 -4.55 -3.20 -24.87
C SER A 383 -5.42 -4.36 -25.40
N SER A 384 -5.53 -5.46 -24.63
CA SER A 384 -6.38 -6.60 -24.97
C SER A 384 -7.86 -6.23 -24.99
N ALA A 385 -8.33 -5.41 -24.05
CA ALA A 385 -9.71 -4.93 -24.04
C ALA A 385 -10.03 -4.04 -25.25
N VAL A 386 -9.12 -3.12 -25.61
CA VAL A 386 -9.27 -2.28 -26.81
C VAL A 386 -9.34 -3.15 -28.07
N ALA A 387 -8.39 -4.08 -28.22
CA ALA A 387 -8.35 -4.99 -29.36
C ALA A 387 -9.62 -5.85 -29.45
N ALA A 388 -10.11 -6.35 -28.32
CA ALA A 388 -11.31 -7.17 -28.29
C ALA A 388 -12.55 -6.37 -28.74
N VAL A 389 -12.73 -5.14 -28.27
CA VAL A 389 -13.84 -4.26 -28.68
C VAL A 389 -13.73 -3.84 -30.15
N LEU A 390 -12.54 -3.65 -30.70
CA LEU A 390 -12.37 -3.39 -32.14
C LEU A 390 -12.76 -4.59 -33.00
N VAL A 391 -12.57 -5.82 -32.51
CA VAL A 391 -12.91 -7.06 -33.21
C VAL A 391 -14.38 -7.46 -33.04
N THR A 392 -14.97 -7.28 -31.86
CA THR A 392 -16.32 -7.77 -31.51
C THR A 392 -17.38 -6.67 -31.42
N GLY A 393 -16.96 -5.41 -31.31
CA GLY A 393 -17.81 -4.23 -31.19
C GLY A 393 -18.23 -3.86 -29.76
N THR A 394 -18.17 -4.78 -28.78
CA THR A 394 -18.55 -4.53 -27.37
C THR A 394 -17.74 -5.39 -26.41
N GLU A 395 -17.59 -4.96 -25.16
CA GLU A 395 -16.90 -5.77 -24.14
C GLU A 395 -17.65 -7.07 -23.85
N ARG A 396 -18.99 -7.03 -23.81
CA ARG A 396 -19.79 -8.25 -23.58
C ARG A 396 -19.55 -9.31 -24.65
N ALA A 397 -19.54 -8.92 -25.92
CA ALA A 397 -19.25 -9.87 -27.00
C ALA A 397 -17.79 -10.33 -27.01
N ALA A 398 -16.87 -9.56 -26.42
CA ALA A 398 -15.49 -9.96 -26.23
C ALA A 398 -15.34 -11.07 -25.19
N GLY A 399 -16.06 -10.99 -24.06
CA GLY A 399 -16.02 -12.02 -23.01
C GLY A 399 -16.52 -13.40 -23.46
N GLU A 400 -17.36 -13.44 -24.50
CA GLU A 400 -17.90 -14.68 -25.10
C GLU A 400 -16.97 -15.29 -26.17
N LEU A 401 -15.77 -14.74 -26.41
CA LEU A 401 -14.85 -15.25 -27.43
C LEU A 401 -14.26 -16.61 -27.05
N CYS A 402 -14.62 -17.64 -27.82
CA CYS A 402 -14.02 -18.98 -27.78
C CYS A 402 -13.51 -19.46 -29.15
N ASP A 403 -13.41 -18.55 -30.14
CA ASP A 403 -13.07 -18.88 -31.53
C ASP A 403 -11.73 -18.24 -31.97
N GLY A 404 -11.34 -18.46 -33.22
CA GLY A 404 -10.08 -17.99 -33.78
C GLY A 404 -9.88 -16.47 -33.76
N ARG A 405 -10.91 -15.66 -33.48
CA ARG A 405 -10.77 -14.20 -33.31
C ARG A 405 -9.85 -13.83 -32.16
N VAL A 406 -9.70 -14.71 -31.16
CA VAL A 406 -8.74 -14.53 -30.06
C VAL A 406 -7.31 -14.32 -30.59
N VAL A 407 -6.92 -15.00 -31.67
CA VAL A 407 -5.59 -14.79 -32.32
C VAL A 407 -5.44 -13.35 -32.78
N THR A 408 -6.44 -12.82 -33.47
CA THR A 408 -6.45 -11.44 -33.98
C THR A 408 -6.41 -10.45 -32.83
N VAL A 409 -7.23 -10.65 -31.79
CA VAL A 409 -7.26 -9.80 -30.59
C VAL A 409 -5.90 -9.75 -29.91
N MET A 410 -5.28 -10.90 -29.66
CA MET A 410 -4.01 -10.97 -28.96
C MET A 410 -2.85 -10.42 -29.78
N TRP A 411 -2.84 -10.61 -31.10
CA TRP A 411 -1.84 -9.98 -31.96
C TRP A 411 -1.99 -8.46 -31.99
N LEU A 412 -3.20 -7.92 -32.09
CA LEU A 412 -3.45 -6.47 -32.02
C LEU A 412 -3.02 -5.89 -30.67
N SER A 413 -3.29 -6.62 -29.58
CA SER A 413 -2.95 -6.21 -28.21
C SER A 413 -1.44 -6.09 -27.98
N LEU A 414 -0.65 -6.99 -28.58
CA LEU A 414 0.75 -7.18 -28.22
C LEU A 414 1.73 -6.78 -29.34
N GLY A 415 1.31 -6.82 -30.60
CA GLY A 415 2.20 -6.66 -31.76
C GLY A 415 2.81 -5.26 -31.92
N TRP A 416 2.33 -4.26 -31.20
CA TRP A 416 2.90 -2.92 -31.16
C TRP A 416 3.95 -2.72 -30.06
N GLN A 417 4.03 -3.63 -29.08
CA GLN A 417 4.91 -3.52 -27.92
C GLN A 417 6.38 -3.70 -28.31
N ASP A 418 7.29 -3.14 -27.51
CA ASP A 418 8.74 -3.29 -27.71
C ASP A 418 9.21 -4.74 -27.45
N GLU A 419 8.62 -5.41 -26.45
CA GLU A 419 8.92 -6.81 -26.08
C GLU A 419 7.64 -7.68 -26.07
N PRO A 420 7.01 -7.96 -27.23
CA PRO A 420 5.68 -8.59 -27.27
C PRO A 420 5.58 -9.94 -26.57
N MET A 421 6.66 -10.73 -26.58
CA MET A 421 6.71 -12.03 -25.90
C MET A 421 6.73 -11.92 -24.38
N ASP A 422 7.36 -10.88 -23.83
CA ASP A 422 7.32 -10.64 -22.38
C ASP A 422 5.96 -10.07 -21.96
N GLU A 423 5.34 -9.25 -22.80
CA GLU A 423 3.98 -8.75 -22.56
C GLU A 423 2.92 -9.87 -22.68
N LEU A 424 3.09 -10.83 -23.59
CA LEU A 424 2.28 -12.05 -23.65
C LEU A 424 2.34 -12.81 -22.32
N ARG A 425 3.53 -12.94 -21.75
CA ARG A 425 3.76 -13.59 -20.46
C ARG A 425 3.00 -12.85 -19.35
N LYS A 426 3.18 -11.53 -19.26
CA LYS A 426 2.60 -10.67 -18.21
C LYS A 426 1.08 -10.55 -18.25
N VAL A 427 0.47 -10.64 -19.44
CA VAL A 427 -0.98 -10.50 -19.60
C VAL A 427 -1.72 -11.80 -19.32
N ARG A 428 -1.02 -12.93 -19.20
CA ARG A 428 -1.61 -14.22 -18.86
C ARG A 428 -1.55 -14.46 -17.36
N LEU A 429 -2.63 -15.02 -16.80
CA LEU A 429 -2.72 -15.33 -15.37
C LEU A 429 -1.65 -16.31 -14.87
N ASP A 430 -1.16 -17.19 -15.76
CA ASP A 430 -0.19 -18.24 -15.45
C ASP A 430 1.28 -17.83 -15.69
N ASP A 431 1.54 -16.59 -16.11
CA ASP A 431 2.86 -16.08 -16.48
C ASP A 431 3.60 -17.00 -17.48
N SER A 432 2.88 -17.72 -18.34
CA SER A 432 3.46 -18.65 -19.32
C SER A 432 3.33 -18.11 -20.75
N ILE A 433 4.04 -18.74 -21.70
CA ILE A 433 3.98 -18.41 -23.13
C ILE A 433 3.56 -19.62 -23.98
N THR A 434 3.01 -20.65 -23.34
CA THR A 434 2.70 -21.96 -23.94
C THR A 434 1.47 -22.56 -23.29
N GLY A 435 0.71 -23.39 -24.01
CA GLY A 435 -0.49 -24.02 -23.46
C GLY A 435 -1.65 -23.04 -23.32
N SER A 436 -2.79 -23.53 -22.83
CA SER A 436 -3.96 -22.70 -22.57
C SER A 436 -3.74 -21.73 -21.40
N ALA A 437 -4.42 -20.59 -21.42
CA ALA A 437 -4.42 -19.65 -20.30
C ALA A 437 -5.62 -18.71 -20.33
N ILE A 438 -5.82 -18.06 -19.18
CA ILE A 438 -6.68 -16.91 -19.03
C ILE A 438 -5.85 -15.64 -19.27
N VAL A 439 -6.29 -14.83 -20.22
CA VAL A 439 -5.75 -13.51 -20.51
C VAL A 439 -6.49 -12.48 -19.67
N LEU A 440 -5.74 -11.68 -18.93
CA LEU A 440 -6.24 -10.60 -18.10
C LEU A 440 -6.85 -9.49 -18.94
N SER A 441 -7.97 -8.95 -18.45
CA SER A 441 -8.72 -7.82 -19.02
C SER A 441 -9.34 -7.02 -17.87
N PRO A 442 -9.63 -5.72 -18.03
CA PRO A 442 -10.21 -4.89 -16.97
C PRO A 442 -11.62 -5.30 -16.53
N THR A 443 -12.35 -6.08 -17.35
CA THR A 443 -13.70 -6.58 -17.07
C THR A 443 -13.74 -8.10 -17.10
N GLU A 444 -14.26 -8.72 -18.17
CA GLU A 444 -14.18 -10.17 -18.36
C GLU A 444 -12.84 -10.58 -18.97
N PRO A 445 -12.17 -11.59 -18.40
CA PRO A 445 -10.96 -12.13 -18.98
C PRO A 445 -11.28 -12.93 -20.25
N LEU A 446 -10.29 -13.08 -21.12
CA LEU A 446 -10.40 -13.88 -22.34
C LEU A 446 -9.77 -15.25 -22.11
N SER A 447 -10.40 -16.31 -22.61
CA SER A 447 -9.78 -17.64 -22.64
C SER A 447 -8.95 -17.79 -23.92
N MET A 448 -7.75 -18.36 -23.80
CA MET A 448 -6.88 -18.65 -24.93
C MET A 448 -6.47 -20.12 -24.89
N SER A 449 -6.73 -20.84 -25.97
CA SER A 449 -6.32 -22.24 -26.11
C SER A 449 -4.81 -22.39 -26.38
N ALA A 450 -4.30 -23.61 -26.28
CA ALA A 450 -2.90 -23.90 -26.60
C ALA A 450 -2.56 -23.57 -28.07
N GLY A 451 -3.43 -23.96 -29.00
CA GLY A 451 -3.28 -23.66 -30.42
C GLY A 451 -3.34 -22.17 -30.73
N GLN A 452 -4.22 -21.42 -30.07
CA GLN A 452 -4.27 -19.96 -30.20
C GLN A 452 -2.97 -19.32 -29.67
N THR A 453 -2.47 -19.82 -28.54
CA THR A 453 -1.18 -19.40 -27.97
C THR A 453 -0.03 -19.63 -28.95
N ASP A 454 0.04 -20.81 -29.57
CA ASP A 454 1.12 -21.14 -30.50
C ASP A 454 1.08 -20.26 -31.76
N VAL A 455 -0.11 -19.97 -32.28
CA VAL A 455 -0.26 -19.03 -33.40
C VAL A 455 0.20 -17.64 -33.00
N VAL A 456 -0.29 -17.11 -31.88
CA VAL A 456 0.09 -15.77 -31.39
C VAL A 456 1.59 -15.69 -31.19
N ARG A 457 2.19 -16.67 -30.52
CA ARG A 457 3.64 -16.74 -30.29
C ARG A 457 4.43 -16.67 -31.60
N GLU A 458 4.05 -17.45 -32.61
CA GLU A 458 4.70 -17.40 -33.93
C GLU A 458 4.59 -16.02 -34.56
N LEU A 459 3.40 -15.42 -34.54
CA LEU A 459 3.16 -14.08 -35.08
C LEU A 459 3.99 -13.00 -34.39
N LEU A 460 4.14 -13.07 -33.05
CA LEU A 460 4.91 -12.12 -32.27
C LEU A 460 6.43 -12.21 -32.52
N THR A 461 6.92 -13.29 -33.13
CA THR A 461 8.33 -13.42 -33.55
C THR A 461 8.62 -12.90 -34.95
N ARG A 462 7.58 -12.59 -35.73
CA ARG A 462 7.70 -12.10 -37.11
C ARG A 462 7.76 -10.57 -37.15
N PRO A 463 8.26 -9.96 -38.23
CA PRO A 463 8.27 -8.52 -38.37
C PRO A 463 6.86 -7.91 -38.25
N LYS A 464 6.69 -6.91 -37.38
CA LYS A 464 5.41 -6.22 -37.10
C LYS A 464 4.70 -5.83 -38.39
N ASP A 465 5.40 -5.14 -39.30
CA ASP A 465 4.82 -4.62 -40.54
C ASP A 465 4.30 -5.71 -41.48
N GLU A 466 4.95 -6.88 -41.49
CA GLU A 466 4.54 -8.02 -42.32
C GLU A 466 3.21 -8.60 -41.82
N VAL A 467 3.11 -8.85 -40.51
CA VAL A 467 1.87 -9.39 -39.93
C VAL A 467 0.75 -8.35 -39.99
N ALA A 468 1.07 -7.06 -39.78
CA ALA A 468 0.09 -5.98 -39.90
C ALA A 468 -0.50 -5.87 -41.31
N ALA A 469 0.31 -6.03 -42.35
CA ALA A 469 -0.18 -6.07 -43.72
C ALA A 469 -1.15 -7.24 -43.95
N GLN A 470 -0.84 -8.43 -43.41
CA GLN A 470 -1.70 -9.62 -43.51
C GLN A 470 -3.02 -9.46 -42.75
N VAL A 471 -2.97 -8.92 -41.53
CA VAL A 471 -4.17 -8.65 -40.72
C VAL A 471 -5.07 -7.64 -41.41
N LYS A 472 -4.50 -6.56 -41.97
CA LYS A 472 -5.27 -5.55 -42.71
C LYS A 472 -5.87 -6.12 -43.99
N GLN A 473 -5.14 -6.98 -44.70
CA GLN A 473 -5.60 -7.62 -45.92
C GLN A 473 -6.77 -8.58 -45.68
N HIS A 474 -6.73 -9.35 -44.59
CA HIS A 474 -7.70 -10.40 -44.26
C HIS A 474 -8.64 -10.03 -43.11
N TRP A 475 -8.82 -8.73 -42.87
CA TRP A 475 -9.55 -8.23 -41.70
C TRP A 475 -10.95 -8.84 -41.58
N THR A 476 -11.72 -8.83 -42.67
CA THR A 476 -13.10 -9.32 -42.66
C THR A 476 -13.19 -10.80 -42.31
N GLU A 477 -12.26 -11.63 -42.80
CA GLU A 477 -12.22 -13.05 -42.49
C GLU A 477 -11.71 -13.32 -41.07
N LEU A 478 -10.72 -12.56 -40.60
CA LEU A 478 -10.10 -12.69 -39.28
C LEU A 478 -11.01 -12.23 -38.13
N THR A 479 -11.98 -11.37 -38.40
CA THR A 479 -12.97 -10.90 -37.42
C THR A 479 -14.35 -11.52 -37.61
N ALA A 480 -14.51 -12.47 -38.55
CA ALA A 480 -15.78 -13.14 -38.77
C ALA A 480 -16.14 -14.03 -37.55
N PRO A 481 -17.37 -13.96 -37.02
CA PRO A 481 -17.81 -14.86 -35.95
C PRO A 481 -17.66 -16.33 -36.35
N GLY A 482 -17.07 -17.14 -35.48
CA GLY A 482 -16.85 -18.57 -35.72
C GLY A 482 -15.68 -18.91 -36.65
N VAL A 483 -14.82 -17.93 -37.01
CA VAL A 483 -13.55 -18.25 -37.68
C VAL A 483 -12.74 -19.19 -36.79
N THR A 484 -12.15 -20.23 -37.39
CA THR A 484 -11.38 -21.20 -36.62
C THR A 484 -9.94 -20.74 -36.40
N THR A 485 -9.28 -21.19 -35.34
CA THR A 485 -7.84 -20.91 -35.11
C THR A 485 -7.00 -21.37 -36.30
N ALA A 486 -7.31 -22.53 -36.88
CA ALA A 486 -6.63 -23.03 -38.07
C ALA A 486 -6.84 -22.09 -39.29
N LYS A 487 -8.03 -21.52 -39.45
CA LYS A 487 -8.29 -20.57 -40.54
C LYS A 487 -7.58 -19.24 -40.32
N ALA A 488 -7.57 -18.72 -39.09
CA ALA A 488 -6.81 -17.53 -38.74
C ALA A 488 -5.31 -17.74 -38.98
N ALA A 489 -4.75 -18.89 -38.59
CA ALA A 489 -3.37 -19.27 -38.85
C ALA A 489 -3.04 -19.30 -40.36
N GLU A 490 -3.91 -19.92 -41.18
CA GLU A 490 -3.75 -19.97 -42.63
C GLU A 490 -3.70 -18.57 -43.25
N LEU A 491 -4.64 -17.68 -42.89
CA LEU A 491 -4.71 -16.31 -43.40
C LEU A 491 -3.50 -15.47 -42.98
N LEU A 492 -2.91 -15.79 -41.82
CA LEU A 492 -1.72 -15.12 -41.29
C LEU A 492 -0.42 -15.86 -41.63
N GLY A 493 -0.45 -16.89 -42.48
CA GLY A 493 0.73 -17.60 -42.95
C GLY A 493 1.46 -18.47 -41.91
N VAL A 494 0.78 -18.84 -40.81
CA VAL A 494 1.29 -19.78 -39.79
C VAL A 494 0.94 -21.21 -40.21
N LYS A 495 1.93 -22.11 -40.19
CA LYS A 495 1.78 -23.51 -40.63
C LYS A 495 1.57 -24.46 -39.45
N ASP A 496 1.04 -25.64 -39.75
CA ASP A 496 0.98 -26.81 -38.84
C ASP A 496 0.13 -26.65 -37.56
N ILE A 497 -1.00 -25.94 -37.64
CA ILE A 497 -1.98 -25.84 -36.53
C ILE A 497 -3.18 -26.74 -36.81
N THR A 498 -3.39 -27.78 -36.00
CA THR A 498 -4.49 -28.75 -36.16
C THR A 498 -5.48 -28.80 -35.00
N GLU A 499 -5.33 -27.93 -34.00
CA GLU A 499 -6.14 -27.98 -32.78
C GLU A 499 -7.55 -27.38 -32.99
N LYS A 500 -8.54 -27.92 -32.27
CA LYS A 500 -9.93 -27.45 -32.34
C LYS A 500 -10.16 -26.28 -31.40
N ASP A 501 -10.98 -25.32 -31.83
CA ASP A 501 -11.43 -24.21 -31.00
C ASP A 501 -12.34 -24.69 -29.86
N GLY A 502 -12.25 -24.01 -28.72
CA GLY A 502 -13.08 -24.25 -27.54
C GLY A 502 -12.55 -23.46 -26.33
N CYS A 503 -13.46 -23.03 -25.48
CA CYS A 503 -13.12 -22.61 -24.13
C CYS A 503 -12.92 -23.88 -23.28
N GLU A 504 -11.80 -23.99 -22.55
CA GLU A 504 -11.67 -24.99 -21.49
C GLU A 504 -12.62 -24.58 -20.34
N GLU A 505 -13.50 -25.50 -19.91
CA GLU A 505 -14.37 -25.32 -18.74
C GLU A 505 -13.60 -25.37 -17.42
#